data_AF-A0A212AQJ2-F1
#
_entry.id   AF-A0A212AQJ2-F1
#
_cell.length_a   1.000
_cell.length_b   1.000
_cell.length_c   1.000
_cell.angle_alpha   90.00
_cell.angle_beta   90.00
_cell.angle_gamma   90.00
#
_symmetry.space_group_name_H-M   'P 1'
#
loop_
_entity.id
_entity.type
_entity.pdbx_description
1 polymer ?
#
loop_
_entity_poly.entity_id
_entity_poly.type
_entity_poly.pdbx_seq_one_letter_code
_entity_poly.pdbx_strand_id
1 'polypeptide(L)'
;MAELRAVDPRARFLTAEPLIAVHHDPAQLRPYWEARGHHEAQFQAFDLLSGRLWPQIGGALEFLDLVGVNYYCNNQWIHAGPVIDVDHPAYRPLSDLLFDVSARYDRPIVVAETGTEGNRRGP
;
A
#
# COMPACT_ATOMS: atom_id res chain seq x y z
N MET A 1 -7.26 -20.49 2.34
CA MET A 1 -7.45 -20.02 3.74
C MET A 1 -8.35 -20.95 4.54
N ALA A 2 -9.54 -21.33 4.02
CA ALA A 2 -10.47 -22.25 4.69
C ALA A 2 -9.83 -23.58 5.14
N GLU A 3 -9.13 -24.28 4.24
CA GLU A 3 -8.47 -25.55 4.57
C GLU A 3 -7.46 -25.44 5.73
N LEU A 4 -6.66 -24.37 5.76
CA LEU A 4 -5.72 -24.16 6.85
C LEU A 4 -6.43 -23.82 8.17
N ARG A 5 -7.52 -23.04 8.12
CA ARG A 5 -8.35 -22.76 9.30
C ARG A 5 -9.12 -23.98 9.81
N ALA A 6 -9.42 -24.95 8.95
CA ALA A 6 -9.99 -26.23 9.36
C ALA A 6 -8.99 -27.07 10.19
N VAL A 7 -7.68 -26.86 10.00
CA VAL A 7 -6.61 -27.50 10.78
C VAL A 7 -6.27 -26.72 12.05
N ASP A 8 -6.04 -25.40 11.93
CA ASP A 8 -5.84 -24.50 13.09
C ASP A 8 -6.76 -23.27 12.96
N PRO A 9 -7.85 -23.20 13.75
CA PRO A 9 -8.80 -22.08 13.71
C PRO A 9 -8.17 -20.72 14.06
N ARG A 10 -6.97 -20.70 14.66
CA ARG A 10 -6.26 -19.47 15.03
C ARG A 10 -5.39 -18.91 13.90
N ALA A 11 -5.24 -19.65 12.80
CA ALA A 11 -4.40 -19.23 11.67
C ALA A 11 -4.86 -17.86 11.11
N ARG A 12 -3.91 -16.92 11.06
CA ARG A 12 -4.08 -15.59 10.46
C ARG A 12 -3.29 -15.49 9.16
N PHE A 13 -3.79 -14.72 8.21
CA PHE A 13 -3.17 -14.55 6.90
C PHE A 13 -2.73 -13.10 6.70
N LEU A 14 -1.46 -12.90 6.41
CA LEU A 14 -0.88 -11.61 6.05
C LEU A 14 -0.67 -11.57 4.54
N THR A 15 -1.24 -10.58 3.88
CA THR A 15 -0.90 -10.24 2.50
C THR A 15 -0.13 -8.92 2.53
N ALA A 16 1.12 -8.93 2.04
CA ALA A 16 1.99 -7.78 2.06
C ALA A 16 2.09 -7.15 0.67
N GLU A 17 1.76 -5.86 0.56
CA GLU A 17 1.81 -5.08 -0.68
C GLU A 17 2.57 -3.76 -0.46
N PRO A 18 3.15 -3.17 -1.51
CA PRO A 18 3.84 -1.88 -1.40
C PRO A 18 2.87 -0.76 -0.98
N LEU A 19 3.28 0.02 0.02
CA LEU A 19 2.61 1.27 0.39
C LEU A 19 3.38 2.44 -0.22
N ILE A 20 2.89 2.96 -1.34
CA ILE A 20 3.51 4.03 -2.12
C ILE A 20 2.64 5.29 -2.16
N ALA A 21 3.27 6.44 -2.31
CA ALA A 21 2.59 7.70 -2.60
C ALA A 21 3.07 8.25 -3.95
N VAL A 22 2.21 8.19 -4.96
CA VAL A 22 2.48 8.79 -6.26
C VAL A 22 1.79 10.15 -6.30
N HIS A 23 2.60 11.20 -6.38
CA HIS A 23 2.15 12.58 -6.30
C HIS A 23 1.94 13.15 -7.69
N HIS A 24 0.96 14.05 -7.81
CA HIS A 24 0.78 14.87 -9.01
C HIS A 24 1.52 16.19 -8.83
N ASP A 25 2.29 16.59 -9.84
CA ASP A 25 2.82 17.95 -9.93
C ASP A 25 2.04 18.72 -11.02
N PRO A 26 1.23 19.74 -10.64
CA PRO A 26 0.51 20.58 -11.58
C PRO A 26 1.39 21.27 -12.63
N ALA A 27 2.68 21.47 -12.34
CA ALA A 27 3.61 22.09 -13.29
C ALA A 27 3.98 21.18 -14.47
N GLN A 28 3.82 19.86 -14.35
CA GLN A 28 4.24 18.89 -15.38
C GLN A 28 3.30 18.82 -16.61
N LEU A 29 2.24 19.64 -16.67
CA LEU A 29 1.20 19.61 -17.71
C LEU A 29 0.60 18.22 -17.96
N ARG A 30 0.80 17.29 -17.01
CA ARG A 30 0.24 15.95 -17.03
C ARG A 30 -1.12 15.95 -16.33
N PRO A 31 -2.05 15.15 -16.84
CA PRO A 31 -3.25 14.75 -16.13
C PRO A 31 -3.09 14.37 -14.66
N TYR A 32 -3.93 14.90 -13.79
CA TYR A 32 -4.03 14.45 -12.39
C TYR A 32 -4.39 12.95 -12.29
N TRP A 33 -5.28 12.47 -13.18
CA TRP A 33 -5.79 11.11 -13.13
C TRP A 33 -4.73 10.05 -13.48
N GLU A 34 -3.65 10.42 -14.18
CA GLU A 34 -2.52 9.51 -14.40
C GLU A 34 -1.81 9.22 -13.07
N ALA A 35 -1.38 10.26 -12.35
CA ALA A 35 -0.74 10.11 -11.04
C ALA A 35 -1.66 9.38 -10.06
N ARG A 36 -2.96 9.75 -10.04
CA ARG A 36 -3.95 9.07 -9.19
C ARG A 36 -4.10 7.60 -9.57
N GLY A 37 -4.15 7.26 -10.85
CA GLY A 37 -4.23 5.87 -11.31
C GLY A 37 -3.02 5.04 -10.88
N HIS A 38 -1.81 5.60 -10.98
CA HIS A 38 -0.60 4.95 -10.48
C HIS A 38 -0.59 4.77 -8.96
N HIS A 39 -1.08 5.75 -8.20
CA HIS A 39 -1.26 5.61 -6.76
C HIS A 39 -2.30 4.53 -6.42
N GLU A 40 -3.42 4.47 -7.13
CA GLU A 40 -4.48 3.49 -6.86
C GLU A 40 -4.11 2.06 -7.26
N ALA A 41 -3.25 1.89 -8.27
CA ALA A 41 -2.86 0.57 -8.78
C ALA A 41 -2.25 -0.34 -7.71
N GLN A 42 -1.59 0.21 -6.68
CA GLN A 42 -0.99 -0.56 -5.58
C GLN A 42 -2.03 -1.39 -4.80
N PHE A 43 -3.30 -0.97 -4.81
CA PHE A 43 -4.36 -1.59 -4.03
C PHE A 43 -5.06 -2.73 -4.77
N GLN A 44 -4.73 -2.99 -6.03
CA GLN A 44 -5.45 -3.97 -6.85
C GLN A 44 -5.38 -5.38 -6.27
N ALA A 45 -4.24 -5.80 -5.73
CA ALA A 45 -4.11 -7.12 -5.12
C ALA A 45 -5.07 -7.30 -3.93
N PHE A 46 -5.10 -6.32 -3.02
CA PHE A 46 -6.05 -6.31 -1.91
C PHE A 46 -7.50 -6.25 -2.36
N ASP A 47 -7.81 -5.40 -3.35
CA ASP A 47 -9.18 -5.23 -3.83
C ASP A 47 -9.68 -6.48 -4.57
N LEU A 48 -8.81 -7.22 -5.26
CA LEU A 48 -9.13 -8.53 -5.84
C LEU A 48 -9.36 -9.57 -4.74
N LEU A 49 -8.45 -9.67 -3.76
CA LEU A 49 -8.59 -10.60 -2.64
C LEU A 49 -9.87 -10.36 -1.85
N SER A 50 -10.19 -9.10 -1.55
CA SER A 50 -11.40 -8.73 -0.82
C SER A 50 -12.68 -8.83 -1.66
N GLY A 51 -12.57 -9.08 -2.96
CA GLY A 51 -13.69 -9.12 -3.90
C GLY A 51 -14.29 -7.75 -4.23
N ARG A 52 -13.59 -6.64 -3.99
CA ARG A 52 -14.06 -5.26 -4.28
C ARG A 52 -13.85 -4.89 -5.75
N LEU A 53 -12.74 -5.32 -6.35
CA LEU A 53 -12.41 -4.99 -7.75
C LEU A 53 -13.08 -5.94 -8.73
N TRP A 54 -13.00 -7.26 -8.49
CA TRP A 54 -13.56 -8.26 -9.40
C TRP A 54 -14.14 -9.46 -8.61
N PRO A 55 -15.39 -9.36 -8.09
CA PRO A 55 -16.01 -10.43 -7.31
C PRO A 55 -16.06 -11.80 -8.02
N GLN A 56 -16.19 -11.81 -9.35
CA GLN A 56 -16.41 -13.01 -10.16
C GLN A 56 -15.22 -13.98 -10.17
N ILE A 57 -14.03 -13.55 -9.75
CA ILE A 57 -12.86 -14.44 -9.58
C ILE A 57 -12.80 -15.07 -8.18
N GLY A 58 -13.83 -14.86 -7.35
CA GLY A 58 -13.98 -15.53 -6.05
C GLY A 58 -13.30 -14.81 -4.89
N GLY A 59 -13.06 -13.51 -4.98
CA GLY A 59 -12.59 -12.70 -3.84
C GLY A 59 -13.67 -12.55 -2.76
N ALA A 60 -13.26 -12.42 -1.50
CA ALA A 60 -14.14 -12.19 -0.36
C ALA A 60 -13.40 -11.40 0.72
N LEU A 61 -14.11 -10.52 1.45
CA LEU A 61 -13.50 -9.65 2.44
C LEU A 61 -12.72 -10.41 3.53
N GLU A 62 -13.13 -11.63 3.84
CA GLU A 62 -12.46 -12.53 4.78
C GLU A 62 -11.08 -13.04 4.32
N PHE A 63 -10.77 -12.93 3.02
CA PHE A 63 -9.45 -13.26 2.47
C PHE A 63 -8.43 -12.14 2.65
N LEU A 64 -8.87 -10.94 3.04
CA LEU A 64 -7.99 -9.85 3.47
C LEU A 64 -8.02 -9.76 5.01
N ASP A 65 -7.31 -10.69 5.65
CA ASP A 65 -7.34 -10.87 7.10
C ASP A 65 -6.46 -9.86 7.86
N LEU A 66 -5.17 -9.80 7.52
CA LEU A 66 -4.23 -8.78 7.96
C LEU A 66 -3.68 -8.04 6.73
N VAL A 67 -3.73 -6.71 6.77
CA VAL A 67 -3.21 -5.86 5.70
C VAL A 67 -1.74 -5.57 5.97
N GLY A 68 -0.85 -6.18 5.20
CA GLY A 68 0.58 -5.96 5.26
C GLY A 68 0.99 -4.83 4.33
N VAL A 69 1.69 -3.83 4.85
CA VAL A 69 2.21 -2.72 4.05
C VAL A 69 3.72 -2.66 4.10
N ASN A 70 4.35 -2.51 2.93
CA ASN A 70 5.79 -2.39 2.79
C ASN A 70 6.14 -0.92 2.57
N TYR A 71 6.93 -0.32 3.46
CA TYR A 71 7.25 1.11 3.42
C TYR A 71 8.74 1.41 3.60
N TYR A 72 9.34 2.06 2.61
CA TYR A 72 10.75 2.47 2.58
C TYR A 72 10.89 3.98 2.35
N CYS A 73 12.08 4.52 2.58
CA CYS A 73 12.34 5.97 2.45
C CYS A 73 12.11 6.53 1.03
N ASN A 74 12.13 5.69 0.00
CA ASN A 74 11.94 6.06 -1.41
C ASN A 74 10.56 5.64 -1.97
N ASN A 75 9.58 5.32 -1.12
CA ASN A 75 8.23 4.92 -1.56
C ASN A 75 7.34 6.07 -2.04
N GLN A 76 7.88 7.28 -2.15
CA GLN A 76 7.13 8.45 -2.63
C GLN A 76 7.85 9.11 -3.79
N TRP A 77 7.10 9.49 -4.82
CA TRP A 77 7.65 10.21 -5.97
C TRP A 77 6.57 11.02 -6.69
N ILE A 78 6.99 12.02 -7.45
CA ILE A 78 6.13 12.72 -8.40
C ILE A 78 5.96 11.81 -9.62
N HIS A 79 4.73 11.60 -10.10
CA HIS A 79 4.47 10.80 -11.29
C HIS A 79 5.33 11.27 -12.48
N ALA A 80 6.08 10.35 -13.10
CA ALA A 80 7.06 10.67 -14.15
C ALA A 80 8.08 11.76 -13.75
N GLY A 81 8.43 11.81 -12.46
CA GLY A 81 9.33 12.79 -11.86
C GLY A 81 10.22 12.19 -10.76
N PRO A 82 10.85 13.04 -9.93
CA PRO A 82 11.80 12.60 -8.91
C PRO A 82 11.13 11.95 -7.69
N VAL A 83 11.94 11.20 -6.94
CA VAL A 83 11.60 10.69 -5.60
C VAL A 83 11.42 11.87 -4.64
N ILE A 84 10.43 11.73 -3.75
CA ILE A 84 10.12 12.66 -2.66
C ILE A 84 10.76 12.10 -1.39
N ASP A 85 11.76 12.81 -0.87
CA ASP A 85 12.40 12.50 0.42
C ASP A 85 11.63 13.15 1.59
N VAL A 86 11.96 12.78 2.83
CA VAL A 86 11.25 13.22 4.05
C VAL A 86 11.21 14.75 4.23
N ASP A 87 12.21 15.47 3.73
CA ASP A 87 12.30 16.92 3.82
C ASP A 87 11.55 17.66 2.70
N HIS A 88 11.02 16.93 1.72
CA HIS A 88 10.33 17.52 0.58
C HIS A 88 8.95 18.06 1.00
N PRO A 89 8.52 19.26 0.55
CA PRO A 89 7.24 19.86 0.98
C PRO A 89 5.99 19.01 0.68
N ALA A 90 6.05 18.17 -0.35
CA ALA A 90 4.96 17.26 -0.72
C ALA A 90 5.03 15.89 -0.01
N TYR A 91 6.03 15.65 0.85
CA TYR A 91 6.13 14.38 1.58
C TYR A 91 4.89 14.15 2.43
N ARG A 92 4.29 12.96 2.28
CA ARG A 92 3.18 12.52 3.14
C ARG A 92 3.73 11.68 4.30
N PRO A 93 3.44 12.01 5.56
CA PRO A 93 3.81 11.17 6.69
C PRO A 93 3.27 9.75 6.55
N LEU A 94 4.05 8.76 7.02
CA LEU A 94 3.60 7.36 7.04
C LEU A 94 2.27 7.20 7.77
N SER A 95 2.01 7.96 8.84
CA SER A 95 0.73 7.94 9.57
C SER A 95 -0.47 8.22 8.68
N ASP A 96 -0.34 9.13 7.72
CA ASP A 96 -1.43 9.54 6.85
C ASP A 96 -1.70 8.46 5.80
N LEU A 97 -0.64 7.83 5.30
CA LEU A 97 -0.76 6.69 4.38
C LEU A 97 -1.38 5.47 5.08
N LEU A 98 -1.00 5.20 6.32
CA LEU A 98 -1.61 4.13 7.14
C LEU A 98 -3.08 4.44 7.44
N PHE A 99 -3.42 5.70 7.68
CA PHE A 99 -4.82 6.12 7.87
C PHE A 99 -5.65 5.87 6.60
N ASP A 100 -5.14 6.21 5.42
CA ASP A 100 -5.83 5.92 4.15
C ASP A 100 -6.10 4.43 3.96
N VAL A 101 -5.11 3.58 4.25
CA VAL A 101 -5.24 2.11 4.17
C VAL A 101 -6.26 1.61 5.19
N SER A 102 -6.23 2.12 6.43
CA SER A 102 -7.17 1.77 7.48
C SER A 102 -8.59 2.15 7.10
N ALA A 103 -8.79 3.37 6.57
CA ALA A 103 -10.08 3.85 6.11
C ALA A 103 -10.61 3.06 4.92
N ARG A 104 -9.71 2.57 4.04
CA ARG A 104 -10.09 1.76 2.89
C ARG A 104 -10.59 0.38 3.31
N TYR A 105 -9.84 -0.34 4.14
CA TYR A 105 -10.09 -1.77 4.38
C TYR A 105 -10.75 -2.11 5.70
N ASP A 106 -10.65 -1.25 6.72
CA ASP A 106 -11.14 -1.51 8.08
C ASP A 106 -10.63 -2.85 8.64
N ARG A 107 -9.32 -3.07 8.49
CA ARG A 107 -8.61 -4.29 8.93
C ARG A 107 -7.35 -3.92 9.70
N PRO A 108 -6.88 -4.79 10.62
CA PRO A 108 -5.60 -4.58 11.28
C PRO A 108 -4.46 -4.47 10.26
N ILE A 109 -3.61 -3.47 10.45
CA ILE A 109 -2.47 -3.19 9.57
C ILE A 109 -1.18 -3.65 10.25
N VAL A 110 -0.28 -4.24 9.47
CA VAL A 110 1.08 -4.60 9.87
C VAL A 110 2.05 -3.91 8.90
N VAL A 111 3.05 -3.20 9.42
CA VAL A 111 4.21 -2.81 8.60
C VAL A 111 5.02 -4.07 8.38
N ALA A 112 4.82 -4.71 7.23
CA ALA A 112 5.37 -6.02 6.91
C ALA A 112 6.84 -5.92 6.50
N GLU A 113 7.20 -4.82 5.84
CA GLU A 113 8.58 -4.51 5.50
C GLU A 113 8.87 -3.03 5.69
N THR A 114 10.06 -2.75 6.20
CA THR A 114 10.63 -1.41 6.21
C THR A 114 12.14 -1.50 6.33
N GLY A 115 12.83 -0.43 5.92
CA GLY A 115 14.28 -0.37 5.98
C GLY A 115 14.84 0.84 5.25
N THR A 116 16.15 0.93 5.26
CA THR A 116 16.92 1.88 4.46
C THR A 116 18.32 1.32 4.24
N GLU A 117 19.03 1.86 3.25
CA GLU A 117 20.32 1.34 2.78
C GLU A 117 21.38 2.44 2.72
N GLY A 118 22.63 2.02 2.50
CA GLY A 118 23.77 2.93 2.36
C GLY A 118 24.00 3.81 3.60
N ASN A 119 24.35 5.08 3.38
CA ASN A 119 24.64 6.02 4.46
C ASN A 119 23.44 6.25 5.41
N ARG A 120 22.19 6.08 4.93
CA ARG A 120 20.99 6.26 5.74
C ARG A 120 20.74 5.12 6.72
N ARG A 121 21.27 3.91 6.46
CA ARG A 121 21.22 2.79 7.42
C ARG A 121 21.94 3.14 8.73
N GLY A 122 22.96 3.99 8.66
CA GLY A 122 23.88 4.21 9.76
C GLY A 122 24.79 2.99 10.02
N PRO A 123 25.75 3.12 10.96
CA PRO A 123 26.61 2.03 11.39
C PRO A 123 25.85 0.88 12.07
#